data_AF-A0A7K2VJ35-F1
#
_entry.id   AF-A0A7K2VJ35-F1
#
_cell.length_a   1.000
_cell.length_b   1.000
_cell.length_c   1.000
_cell.angle_alpha   90.00
_cell.angle_beta   90.00
_cell.angle_gamma   90.00
#
_symmetry.space_group_name_H-M   'P 1'
#
loop_
_entity.id
_entity.type
_entity.pdbx_description
1 polymer ?
#
loop_
_entity_poly.entity_id
_entity_poly.type
_entity_poly.pdbx_seq_one_letter_code
_entity_poly.pdbx_strand_id
1 'polypeptide(L)'
;APAYASVPHRPLPGSLPADADTSVVAVFSSAVRRGRWRAGRRVHAFAVFGSVEIDLSEAVFEYQQVVIKAVSVFGDVQIRVPENVSLRGTGGSVLGNFEVSTVDSVESDAPVIYVDGWSVLGNVEARPRRGRFVADILDRVQGTVDRAHDKVDRKLRKYLGD
;
A
#
# COMPACT_ATOMS: atom_id res chain seq x y z
N ALA A 1 -30.31 -17.58 -4.43
CA ALA A 1 -29.27 -16.85 -3.66
C ALA A 1 -28.12 -16.53 -4.62
N PRO A 2 -27.52 -15.33 -4.61
CA PRO A 2 -26.33 -15.12 -5.40
C PRO A 2 -25.25 -16.07 -4.87
N ALA A 3 -24.62 -16.82 -5.76
CA ALA A 3 -23.51 -17.68 -5.39
C ALA A 3 -22.38 -16.77 -4.90
N TYR A 4 -21.97 -16.92 -3.64
CA TYR A 4 -20.75 -16.30 -3.16
C TYR A 4 -19.61 -16.84 -4.02
N ALA A 5 -19.05 -16.00 -4.89
CA ALA A 5 -17.85 -16.37 -5.62
C ALA A 5 -16.73 -16.52 -4.59
N SER A 6 -16.15 -17.73 -4.52
CA SER A 6 -15.05 -18.02 -3.61
C SER A 6 -13.87 -17.12 -3.95
N VAL A 7 -13.45 -16.29 -2.98
CA VAL A 7 -12.22 -15.49 -3.09
C VAL A 7 -11.07 -16.42 -3.51
N PRO A 8 -10.26 -16.07 -4.52
CA PRO A 8 -9.12 -16.88 -4.92
C PRO A 8 -8.25 -17.20 -3.70
N HIS A 9 -8.01 -18.50 -3.47
CA HIS A 9 -7.13 -18.93 -2.41
C HIS A 9 -5.72 -18.40 -2.67
N ARG A 10 -5.05 -17.97 -1.59
CA ARG A 10 -3.65 -17.56 -1.61
C ARG A 10 -2.82 -18.61 -2.36
N PRO A 11 -1.86 -18.20 -3.22
CA PRO A 11 -0.95 -19.16 -3.83
C PRO A 11 -0.25 -19.99 -2.76
N LEU A 12 -0.32 -21.31 -2.88
CA LEU A 12 0.38 -22.21 -1.96
C LEU A 12 1.89 -21.91 -1.97
N PRO A 13 2.59 -21.96 -0.82
CA PRO A 13 4.05 -21.88 -0.80
C PRO A 13 4.65 -22.88 -1.80
N GLY A 14 5.46 -22.41 -2.74
CA GLY A 14 6.06 -23.22 -3.82
C GLY A 14 5.27 -23.29 -5.14
N SER A 15 4.04 -22.77 -5.21
CA SER A 15 3.23 -22.73 -6.46
C SER A 15 3.64 -21.63 -7.45
N LEU A 16 4.44 -20.67 -6.98
CA LEU A 16 5.04 -19.60 -7.78
C LEU A 16 6.55 -19.78 -7.82
N PRO A 17 7.21 -19.56 -8.98
CA PRO A 17 8.68 -19.58 -9.10
C PRO A 17 9.35 -18.81 -7.96
N ALA A 18 10.42 -19.38 -7.39
CA ALA A 18 11.10 -18.78 -6.24
C ALA A 18 11.71 -17.41 -6.58
N ASP A 19 12.17 -17.26 -7.82
CA ASP A 19 12.75 -16.03 -8.34
C ASP A 19 11.68 -14.96 -8.56
N ALA A 20 12.07 -13.72 -8.32
CA ALA A 20 11.22 -12.58 -8.58
C ALA A 20 11.30 -12.18 -10.06
N ASP A 21 10.15 -11.97 -10.68
CA ASP A 21 10.06 -11.39 -12.02
C ASP A 21 10.52 -9.92 -12.01
N THR A 22 10.45 -9.25 -10.86
CA THR A 22 10.90 -7.88 -10.67
C THR A 22 11.42 -7.67 -9.25
N SER A 23 12.58 -7.04 -9.12
CA SER A 23 13.14 -6.63 -7.82
C SER A 23 13.39 -5.12 -7.80
N VAL A 24 12.94 -4.47 -6.74
CA VAL A 24 13.17 -3.04 -6.44
C VAL A 24 13.88 -2.98 -5.10
N VAL A 25 15.14 -2.52 -5.11
CA VAL A 25 16.02 -2.56 -3.95
C VAL A 25 16.63 -1.18 -3.73
N ALA A 26 16.60 -0.73 -2.48
CA ALA A 26 17.23 0.50 -2.04
C ALA A 26 18.07 0.23 -0.77
N VAL A 27 19.36 0.53 -0.83
CA VAL A 27 20.29 0.43 0.30
C VAL A 27 20.98 1.79 0.44
N PHE A 28 20.80 2.49 1.57
CA PHE A 28 21.24 3.88 1.77
C PHE A 28 20.81 4.84 0.64
N SER A 29 19.65 4.58 0.05
CA SER A 29 19.17 5.24 -1.17
C SER A 29 17.65 5.17 -1.25
N SER A 30 17.10 5.67 -2.35
CA SER A 30 15.70 5.51 -2.68
C SER A 30 15.55 4.85 -4.05
N ALA A 31 14.52 4.01 -4.20
CA ALA A 31 14.16 3.40 -5.47
C ALA A 31 12.66 3.57 -5.72
N VAL A 32 12.32 4.01 -6.93
CA VAL A 32 10.93 4.29 -7.30
C VAL A 32 10.59 3.50 -8.57
N ARG A 33 9.47 2.78 -8.52
CA ARG A 33 8.90 2.06 -9.65
C ARG A 33 7.47 2.54 -9.89
N ARG A 34 7.27 3.33 -10.93
CA ARG A 34 5.98 3.92 -11.31
C ARG A 34 5.74 3.79 -12.81
N GLY A 35 4.50 4.03 -13.24
CA GLY A 35 4.10 4.08 -14.64
C GLY A 35 3.62 2.74 -15.18
N ARG A 36 3.53 2.63 -16.51
CA ARG A 36 3.04 1.44 -17.19
C ARG A 36 4.12 0.37 -17.32
N TRP A 37 4.11 -0.59 -16.40
CA TRP A 37 4.99 -1.75 -16.44
C TRP A 37 4.21 -3.04 -16.15
N ARG A 38 4.79 -4.19 -16.48
CA ARG A 38 4.13 -5.49 -16.33
C ARG A 38 4.44 -6.06 -14.96
N ALA A 39 3.44 -6.16 -14.11
CA ALA A 39 3.59 -6.80 -12.81
C ALA A 39 3.63 -8.32 -13.02
N GLY A 40 4.81 -8.91 -12.79
CA GLY A 40 4.98 -10.35 -12.78
C GLY A 40 4.26 -11.01 -11.59
N ARG A 41 4.34 -12.33 -11.50
CA ARG A 41 3.74 -13.13 -10.43
C ARG A 41 4.39 -12.85 -9.08
N ARG A 42 5.68 -12.49 -9.08
CA ARG A 42 6.44 -12.21 -7.86
C ARG A 42 7.27 -10.94 -7.99
N VAL A 43 7.04 -10.00 -7.08
CA VAL A 43 7.78 -8.73 -6.97
C VAL A 43 8.47 -8.68 -5.63
N HIS A 44 9.74 -8.28 -5.61
CA HIS A 44 10.50 -8.06 -4.37
C HIS A 44 10.74 -6.56 -4.15
N ALA A 45 10.47 -6.09 -2.94
CA ALA A 45 10.65 -4.71 -2.51
C ALA A 45 11.50 -4.70 -1.23
N PHE A 46 12.74 -4.23 -1.32
CA PHE A 46 13.69 -4.25 -0.21
C PHE A 46 14.25 -2.86 0.06
N ALA A 47 14.02 -2.35 1.27
CA ALA A 47 14.57 -1.09 1.73
C ALA A 47 15.46 -1.31 2.97
N VAL A 48 16.72 -0.91 2.89
CA VAL A 48 17.67 -0.95 4.01
C VAL A 48 18.27 0.44 4.18
N PHE A 49 17.96 1.14 5.28
CA PHE A 49 18.31 2.56 5.48
C PHE A 49 17.92 3.44 4.28
N GLY A 50 16.74 3.22 3.73
CA GLY A 50 16.32 3.81 2.47
C GLY A 50 14.83 3.72 2.24
N SER A 51 14.39 4.03 1.03
CA SER A 51 12.97 3.95 0.67
C SER A 51 12.73 3.25 -0.66
N VAL A 52 11.67 2.45 -0.73
CA VAL A 52 11.17 1.84 -1.95
C VAL A 52 9.73 2.28 -2.16
N GLU A 53 9.43 2.86 -3.31
CA GLU A 53 8.05 3.15 -3.71
C GLU A 53 7.68 2.34 -4.96
N ILE A 54 6.62 1.56 -4.88
CA ILE A 54 6.05 0.82 -5.99
C ILE A 54 4.62 1.33 -6.24
N ASP A 55 4.40 1.90 -7.41
CA ASP A 55 3.06 2.28 -7.89
C ASP A 55 2.64 1.31 -8.99
N LEU A 56 1.62 0.51 -8.68
CA LEU A 56 0.97 -0.44 -9.57
C LEU A 56 -0.27 0.14 -10.24
N SER A 57 -0.60 1.42 -10.01
CA SER A 57 -1.86 1.99 -10.49
C SER A 57 -1.97 2.06 -12.01
N GLU A 58 -0.83 2.12 -12.70
CA GLU A 58 -0.73 2.07 -14.17
C GLU A 58 -0.18 0.73 -14.66
N ALA A 59 0.05 -0.22 -13.75
CA ALA A 59 0.63 -1.52 -14.10
C ALA A 59 -0.37 -2.40 -14.85
N VAL A 60 0.17 -3.24 -15.72
CA VAL A 60 -0.60 -4.30 -16.40
C VAL A 60 -0.35 -5.60 -15.66
N PHE A 61 -1.41 -6.20 -15.14
CA PHE A 61 -1.36 -7.50 -14.48
C PHE A 61 -1.56 -8.60 -15.51
N GLU A 62 -0.52 -9.40 -15.76
CA GLU A 62 -0.61 -10.57 -16.65
C GLU A 62 -1.16 -11.81 -15.92
N TYR A 63 -1.29 -11.72 -14.60
CA TYR A 63 -1.64 -12.83 -13.73
C TYR A 63 -2.73 -12.41 -12.74
N GLN A 64 -3.63 -13.34 -12.45
CA GLN A 64 -4.71 -13.14 -11.47
C GLN A 64 -4.22 -13.06 -10.02
N GLN A 65 -2.99 -13.51 -9.76
CA GLN A 65 -2.41 -13.52 -8.42
C GLN A 65 -0.98 -12.99 -8.51
N VAL A 66 -0.70 -11.92 -7.77
CA VAL A 66 0.62 -11.30 -7.67
C VAL A 66 1.05 -11.27 -6.22
N VAL A 67 2.27 -11.72 -5.94
CA VAL A 67 2.84 -11.71 -4.59
C VAL A 67 3.97 -10.69 -4.53
N ILE A 68 3.84 -9.71 -3.65
CA ILE A 68 4.85 -8.72 -3.36
C ILE A 68 5.52 -9.08 -2.04
N LYS A 69 6.80 -9.43 -2.07
CA LYS A 69 7.60 -9.56 -0.85
C LYS A 69 8.17 -8.21 -0.47
N ALA A 70 7.75 -7.67 0.67
CA ALA A 70 8.18 -6.37 1.16
C ALA A 70 8.97 -6.52 2.45
N VAL A 71 10.24 -6.12 2.45
CA VAL A 71 11.03 -6.06 3.69
C VAL A 71 11.69 -4.70 3.83
N SER A 72 11.52 -4.13 5.02
CA SER A 72 12.08 -2.84 5.39
C SER A 72 12.93 -2.97 6.65
N VAL A 73 14.16 -2.48 6.60
CA VAL A 73 15.09 -2.42 7.74
C VAL A 73 15.58 -0.98 7.88
N PHE A 74 15.16 -0.28 8.93
CA PHE A 74 15.41 1.17 9.10
C PHE A 74 15.00 2.02 7.88
N GLY A 75 13.95 1.59 7.18
CA GLY A 75 13.56 2.20 5.92
C GLY A 75 12.05 2.30 5.75
N ASP A 76 11.64 2.52 4.51
CA ASP A 76 10.24 2.67 4.14
C ASP A 76 9.94 1.91 2.85
N VAL A 77 8.86 1.15 2.81
CA VAL A 77 8.36 0.49 1.61
C VAL A 77 6.90 0.88 1.42
N GLN A 78 6.62 1.64 0.36
CA GLN A 78 5.27 2.07 0.00
C GLN A 78 4.81 1.36 -1.27
N ILE A 79 3.65 0.72 -1.20
CA ILE A 79 3.01 0.03 -2.31
C ILE A 79 1.65 0.67 -2.57
N ARG A 80 1.46 1.18 -3.78
CA ARG A 80 0.18 1.72 -4.24
C ARG A 80 -0.43 0.79 -5.27
N VAL A 81 -1.69 0.44 -5.09
CA VAL A 81 -2.43 -0.44 -6.00
C VAL A 81 -3.62 0.27 -6.60
N PRO A 82 -4.05 -0.07 -7.83
CA PRO A 82 -5.26 0.53 -8.39
C PRO A 82 -6.52 0.04 -7.67
N GLU A 83 -7.65 0.69 -7.92
CA GLU A 83 -8.93 0.38 -7.25
C GLU A 83 -9.61 -0.89 -7.78
N ASN A 84 -9.22 -1.37 -8.96
CA ASN A 84 -9.78 -2.55 -9.62
C ASN A 84 -9.06 -3.86 -9.22
N VAL A 85 -8.38 -3.89 -8.08
CA VAL A 85 -7.70 -5.07 -7.56
C VAL A 85 -8.10 -5.37 -6.13
N SER A 86 -7.98 -6.64 -5.74
CA SER A 86 -8.08 -7.02 -4.34
C SER A 86 -6.69 -6.97 -3.70
N LEU A 87 -6.57 -6.38 -2.51
CA LEU A 87 -5.31 -6.25 -1.77
C LEU A 87 -5.40 -7.02 -0.46
N ARG A 88 -4.47 -7.94 -0.23
CA ARG A 88 -4.38 -8.77 0.97
C ARG A 88 -2.98 -8.68 1.56
N GLY A 89 -2.87 -8.55 2.88
CA GLY A 89 -1.60 -8.45 3.59
C GLY A 89 -1.34 -9.66 4.48
N THR A 90 -0.10 -10.12 4.55
CA THR A 90 0.36 -11.04 5.60
C THR A 90 1.77 -10.66 6.03
N GLY A 91 1.91 -10.26 7.27
CA GLY A 91 3.19 -9.77 7.75
C GLY A 91 3.10 -9.18 9.13
N GLY A 92 4.20 -8.59 9.56
CA GLY A 92 4.28 -7.92 10.85
C GLY A 92 5.49 -7.02 10.96
N SER A 93 5.55 -6.26 12.05
CA SER A 93 6.69 -5.42 12.38
C SER A 93 7.26 -5.84 13.73
N VAL A 94 8.58 -5.80 13.87
CA VAL A 94 9.21 -5.92 15.20
C VAL A 94 9.19 -4.56 15.90
N LEU A 95 9.61 -3.53 15.17
CA LEU A 95 9.56 -2.13 15.58
C LEU A 95 9.24 -1.29 14.34
N GLY A 96 8.36 -0.30 14.45
CA GLY A 96 7.81 0.43 13.31
C GLY A 96 6.46 -0.14 12.84
N ASN A 97 6.08 0.10 11.59
CA ASN A 97 4.74 -0.18 11.09
C ASN A 97 4.75 -1.24 9.98
N PHE A 98 3.76 -2.12 9.99
CA PHE A 98 3.38 -2.95 8.85
C PHE A 98 1.87 -2.81 8.68
N GLU A 99 1.44 -2.18 7.60
CA GLU A 99 0.03 -1.92 7.36
C GLU A 99 -0.35 -2.21 5.92
N VAL A 100 -1.43 -2.99 5.76
CA VAL A 100 -2.03 -3.25 4.46
C VAL A 100 -3.50 -2.89 4.56
N SER A 101 -3.91 -1.84 3.84
CA SER A 101 -5.32 -1.48 3.73
C SER A 101 -6.01 -2.49 2.82
N THR A 102 -6.50 -3.58 3.41
CA THR A 102 -7.17 -4.66 2.68
C THR A 102 -8.36 -4.12 1.91
N VAL A 103 -8.43 -4.47 0.63
CA VAL A 103 -9.54 -4.10 -0.25
C VAL A 103 -9.95 -5.32 -1.03
N ASP A 104 -11.26 -5.48 -1.20
CA ASP A 104 -11.82 -6.47 -2.10
C ASP A 104 -12.42 -5.75 -3.30
N SER A 105 -12.03 -6.18 -4.49
CA SER A 105 -12.63 -5.67 -5.71
C SER A 105 -14.09 -6.11 -5.81
N VAL A 106 -14.91 -5.26 -6.43
CA VAL A 106 -16.31 -5.59 -6.76
C VAL A 106 -16.37 -6.67 -7.84
N GLU A 107 -15.32 -6.74 -8.68
CA GLU A 107 -15.18 -7.74 -9.73
C GLU A 107 -14.61 -9.05 -9.16
N SER A 108 -15.33 -10.15 -9.38
CA SER A 108 -14.95 -11.48 -8.87
C SER A 108 -13.68 -12.04 -9.52
N ASP A 109 -13.33 -11.57 -10.71
CA ASP A 109 -12.16 -11.96 -11.50
C ASP A 109 -11.07 -10.89 -11.49
N ALA A 110 -11.15 -9.93 -10.56
CA ALA A 110 -10.11 -8.95 -10.37
C ALA A 110 -8.81 -9.58 -9.88
N PRO A 111 -7.64 -9.09 -10.33
CA PRO A 111 -6.36 -9.52 -9.81
C PRO A 111 -6.27 -9.34 -8.30
N VAL A 112 -5.69 -10.33 -7.63
CA VAL A 112 -5.41 -10.30 -6.19
C VAL A 112 -3.92 -10.07 -5.96
N ILE A 113 -3.61 -9.03 -5.21
CA ILE A 113 -2.26 -8.67 -4.80
C ILE A 113 -2.08 -9.08 -3.34
N TYR A 114 -1.14 -9.99 -3.10
CA TYR A 114 -0.73 -10.42 -1.77
C TYR A 114 0.57 -9.70 -1.39
N VAL A 115 0.54 -8.93 -0.31
CA VAL A 115 1.73 -8.29 0.27
C VAL A 115 2.20 -9.11 1.45
N ASP A 116 3.31 -9.80 1.24
CA ASP A 116 3.98 -10.62 2.24
C ASP A 116 5.20 -9.89 2.75
N GLY A 117 5.34 -9.66 4.06
CA GLY A 117 6.45 -8.83 4.49
C GLY A 117 6.71 -8.68 5.95
N TRP A 118 7.86 -8.08 6.25
CA TRP A 118 8.28 -7.76 7.61
C TRP A 118 8.97 -6.41 7.63
N SER A 119 8.74 -5.62 8.68
CA SER A 119 9.50 -4.41 8.95
C SER A 119 10.25 -4.47 10.28
N VAL A 120 11.48 -3.97 10.28
CA VAL A 120 12.34 -3.85 11.46
C VAL A 120 12.84 -2.42 11.53
N LEU A 121 12.38 -1.68 12.54
CA LEU A 121 12.67 -0.26 12.75
C LEU A 121 12.31 0.62 11.55
N GLY A 122 11.28 0.22 10.80
CA GLY A 122 10.88 0.87 9.56
C GLY A 122 9.40 0.66 9.25
N ASN A 123 9.01 1.02 8.05
CA ASN A 123 7.62 1.00 7.62
C ASN A 123 7.47 0.14 6.35
N VAL A 124 6.39 -0.64 6.32
CA VAL A 124 5.85 -1.26 5.11
C VAL A 124 4.38 -0.89 5.05
N GLU A 125 3.98 -0.21 3.98
CA GLU A 125 2.62 0.25 3.79
C GLU A 125 2.14 -0.14 2.40
N ALA A 126 0.97 -0.80 2.33
CA ALA A 126 0.29 -1.05 1.07
C ALA A 126 -1.13 -0.53 1.12
N ARG A 127 -1.46 0.41 0.23
CA ARG A 127 -2.79 1.02 0.17
C ARG A 127 -3.26 1.21 -1.27
N PRO A 128 -4.57 1.18 -1.52
CA PRO A 128 -5.12 1.62 -2.80
C PRO A 128 -4.73 3.07 -3.08
N ARG A 129 -4.37 3.37 -4.32
CA ARG A 129 -4.24 4.75 -4.78
C ARG A 129 -5.64 5.34 -4.82
N ARG A 130 -5.91 6.26 -3.89
CA ARG A 130 -7.15 7.03 -3.91
C ARG A 130 -7.21 7.79 -5.24
N GLY A 131 -8.31 7.62 -5.99
CA GLY A 131 -8.55 8.40 -7.19
C GLY A 131 -8.44 9.90 -6.89
N ARG A 132 -7.92 10.68 -7.85
CA ARG A 132 -7.65 12.13 -7.65
C ARG A 132 -8.85 12.88 -7.07
N PHE A 133 -10.05 12.56 -7.55
CA PHE A 133 -11.30 13.16 -7.07
C PHE A 133 -11.57 12.93 -5.57
N VAL A 134 -11.32 11.71 -5.07
CA VAL A 134 -11.52 11.39 -3.65
C VAL A 134 -10.44 12.05 -2.80
N ALA A 135 -9.20 12.10 -3.29
CA ALA A 135 -8.12 12.82 -2.61
C ALA A 135 -8.43 14.33 -2.48
N ASP A 136 -8.93 14.96 -3.55
CA ASP A 136 -9.26 16.38 -3.56
C ASP A 136 -10.41 16.72 -2.60
N ILE A 137 -11.43 15.85 -2.48
CA ILE A 137 -12.53 16.04 -1.53
C ILE A 137 -12.04 15.95 -0.09
N LEU A 138 -11.22 14.96 0.24
CA LEU A 138 -10.70 14.79 1.60
C LEU A 138 -9.83 15.96 2.01
N ASP A 139 -8.92 16.40 1.13
CA ASP A 139 -8.07 17.57 1.39
C ASP A 139 -8.90 18.83 1.67
N ARG A 140 -9.99 19.02 0.92
CA ARG A 140 -10.94 20.12 1.14
C ARG A 140 -11.63 20.06 2.51
N VAL A 141 -12.02 18.86 2.93
CA VAL A 141 -12.66 18.63 4.23
C VAL A 141 -11.66 18.87 5.36
N GLN A 142 -10.45 18.31 5.24
CA GLN A 142 -9.40 18.42 6.23
C GLN A 142 -8.99 19.88 6.47
N GLY A 143 -8.75 20.64 5.39
CA GLY A 143 -8.48 22.08 5.48
C GLY A 143 -9.65 22.92 6.00
N THR A 144 -10.87 22.39 6.03
CA THR A 144 -12.02 23.06 6.67
C THR A 144 -12.06 22.78 8.17
N VAL A 145 -11.76 21.55 8.58
CA VAL A 145 -11.65 21.15 9.99
C VAL A 145 -10.52 21.91 10.68
N ASP A 146 -9.34 22.01 10.07
CA ASP A 146 -8.19 22.71 10.66
C ASP A 146 -8.50 24.19 10.91
N ARG A 147 -9.13 24.86 9.92
CA ARG A 147 -9.56 26.25 10.06
C ARG A 147 -10.62 26.45 11.14
N ALA A 148 -11.46 25.44 11.38
CA ALA A 148 -12.43 25.48 12.48
C ALA A 148 -11.73 25.33 13.83
N HIS A 149 -10.77 24.41 13.94
CA HIS A 149 -9.98 24.18 15.15
C HIS A 149 -9.19 25.44 15.56
N ASP A 150 -8.50 26.08 14.60
CA ASP A 150 -7.74 27.33 14.83
C ASP A 150 -8.62 28.47 15.37
N LYS A 151 -9.86 28.57 14.89
CA LYS A 151 -10.81 29.59 15.37
C LYS A 151 -11.26 29.30 16.79
N VAL A 152 -11.49 28.04 17.12
CA VAL A 152 -11.88 27.61 18.47
C VAL A 152 -10.74 27.88 19.45
N ASP A 153 -9.51 27.49 19.13
CA ASP A 153 -8.34 27.71 19.99
C ASP A 153 -8.06 29.20 20.22
N ARG A 154 -8.13 30.02 19.16
CA ARG A 154 -7.97 31.46 19.29
C ARG A 154 -9.05 32.10 20.17
N LYS A 155 -10.28 31.56 20.11
CA LYS A 155 -11.39 32.02 20.94
C LYS A 155 -11.18 31.60 22.40
N LEU A 156 -10.83 30.34 22.66
CA LEU A 156 -10.51 29.83 24.00
C LEU A 156 -9.38 30.62 24.66
N ARG A 157 -8.29 30.87 23.94
CA ARG A 157 -7.15 31.65 24.44
C ARG A 157 -7.52 33.11 24.80
N LYS A 158 -8.54 33.67 24.16
CA LYS A 158 -9.05 35.01 24.47
C LYS A 158 -9.91 35.05 25.74
N TYR A 159 -10.54 33.94 26.12
CA TYR A 159 -11.45 33.88 27.28
C TYR A 159 -10.82 33.23 28.53
N LEU A 160 -9.75 32.44 28.37
CA LEU A 160 -9.05 31.76 29.46
C LEU A 160 -7.71 32.44 29.83
N GLY A 161 -7.37 33.54 29.17
CA GLY A 161 -6.11 34.28 29.36
C GLY A 161 -6.23 35.54 30.21
N ASP A 162 -7.38 35.78 30.85
CA ASP A 162 -7.61 36.85 31.83
C ASP A 162 -7.63 36.28 33.26
#